data_AF-A0AAD7HH46-F1
#
_entry.id   AF-A0AAD7HH46-F1
#
_cell.length_a   1.000
_cell.length_b   1.000
_cell.length_c   1.000
_cell.angle_alpha   90.00
_cell.angle_beta   90.00
_cell.angle_gamma   90.00
#
_symmetry.space_group_name_H-M   'P 1'
#
loop_
_entity.id
_entity.type
_entity.pdbx_description
1 polymer ?
#
loop_
_entity_poly.entity_id
_entity_poly.type
_entity_poly.pdbx_seq_one_letter_code
_entity_poly.pdbx_strand_id
1 'polypeptide(L)'
;MPEYAKLFNSPEADVIFQSCDGVLFGIHRANLQTNTEGFPPAEISTSGEIVPLAESSSTLELLFQYIYPRRHPALDEIAFPDLAALAEAAEKYQVFSAMNICRIRMRDVLPNYAPEVLAYAARHDYPFLVHEAAPFTFDVPLADVVAMLPENLILPWIKYIDAHTKVLHDAIAVRQRTHYNNAQNTQCRFWKAERPAIAQHFGHALQSLRRLNVIFADGMGTKLSGCCEEAKAAWRKEIEAAMAGIPEFRSFV
;
A
#
# COMPACT_ATOMS: atom_id res chain seq x y z
N MET A 1 39.45 -4.05 -16.07
CA MET A 1 39.19 -2.60 -16.16
C MET A 1 37.91 -2.32 -15.39
N PRO A 2 37.82 -1.22 -14.65
CA PRO A 2 36.56 -0.87 -13.98
C PRO A 2 35.44 -0.71 -15.00
N GLU A 3 34.26 -1.25 -14.69
CA GLU A 3 33.07 -1.13 -15.53
C GLU A 3 32.40 0.23 -15.27
N TYR A 4 32.15 0.99 -16.32
CA TYR A 4 31.46 2.27 -16.24
C TYR A 4 30.04 2.14 -16.81
N ALA A 5 29.07 2.76 -16.14
CA ALA A 5 27.70 2.84 -16.60
C ALA A 5 27.63 3.57 -17.95
N LYS A 6 26.94 2.97 -18.92
CA LYS A 6 26.90 3.47 -20.31
C LYS A 6 26.29 4.87 -20.42
N LEU A 7 25.31 5.18 -19.58
CA LEU A 7 24.61 6.46 -19.58
C LEU A 7 25.33 7.56 -18.77
N PHE A 8 26.27 7.17 -17.90
CA PHE A 8 26.89 8.05 -16.91
C PHE A 8 28.40 7.82 -16.88
N ASN A 9 29.08 8.11 -18.00
CA ASN A 9 30.52 7.96 -18.17
C ASN A 9 31.16 9.17 -18.87
N SER A 10 30.58 10.36 -18.69
CA SER A 10 31.13 11.60 -19.25
C SER A 10 32.55 11.84 -18.73
N PRO A 11 33.52 12.20 -19.59
CA PRO A 11 34.86 12.59 -19.15
C PRO A 11 34.85 13.92 -18.36
N GLU A 12 33.76 14.69 -18.45
CA GLU A 12 33.58 15.96 -17.72
C GLU A 12 32.94 15.77 -16.33
N ALA A 13 32.61 14.53 -15.95
CA ALA A 13 32.08 14.24 -14.63
C ALA A 13 33.13 14.53 -13.54
N ASP A 14 32.71 15.24 -12.49
CA ASP A 14 33.54 15.70 -11.38
C ASP A 14 33.25 14.95 -10.05
N VAL A 15 32.35 13.95 -10.11
CA VAL A 15 32.08 12.98 -9.05
C VAL A 15 32.00 11.59 -9.66
N ILE A 16 32.60 10.60 -9.00
CA ILE A 16 32.47 9.20 -9.36
C ILE A 16 31.81 8.46 -8.20
N PHE A 17 30.64 7.89 -8.45
CA PHE A 17 30.02 6.94 -7.53
C PHE A 17 30.33 5.50 -7.97
N GLN A 18 30.37 4.59 -7.01
CA GLN A 18 30.44 3.16 -7.25
C GLN A 18 29.21 2.49 -6.64
N SER A 19 28.49 1.70 -7.43
CA SER A 19 27.41 0.85 -6.94
C SER A 19 27.94 -0.32 -6.10
N CYS A 20 27.07 -0.98 -5.34
CA CYS A 20 27.47 -2.14 -4.53
C CYS A 20 27.91 -3.36 -5.36
N ASP A 21 27.49 -3.43 -6.62
CA ASP A 21 27.91 -4.43 -7.62
C ASP A 21 29.11 -3.95 -8.48
N GLY A 22 29.76 -2.84 -8.10
CA GLY A 22 31.07 -2.44 -8.60
C GLY A 22 31.10 -1.57 -9.86
N VAL A 23 29.94 -1.15 -10.38
CA VAL A 23 29.81 -0.29 -11.55
C VAL A 23 30.05 1.17 -11.17
N LEU A 24 30.83 1.89 -11.99
CA LEU A 24 31.17 3.30 -11.78
C LEU A 24 30.23 4.23 -12.55
N PHE A 25 29.81 5.30 -11.89
CA PHE A 25 28.93 6.35 -12.42
C PHE A 25 29.63 7.70 -12.32
N GLY A 26 30.00 8.27 -13.47
CA GLY A 26 30.46 9.64 -13.59
C GLY A 26 29.28 10.61 -13.58
N ILE A 27 29.15 11.39 -12.51
CA ILE A 27 28.05 12.32 -12.29
C ILE A 27 28.59 13.75 -12.14
N HIS A 28 27.87 14.73 -12.71
CA HIS A 28 28.17 16.14 -12.54
C HIS A 28 27.56 16.65 -11.22
N ARG A 29 28.40 17.19 -10.33
CA ARG A 29 28.03 17.71 -9.02
C ARG A 29 26.96 18.79 -9.09
N ALA A 30 27.00 19.65 -10.11
CA ALA A 30 26.00 20.68 -10.33
C ALA A 30 24.57 20.11 -10.45
N ASN A 31 24.42 18.95 -11.07
CA ASN A 31 23.12 18.29 -11.20
C ASN A 31 22.65 17.68 -9.88
N LEU A 32 23.57 17.14 -9.07
CA LEU A 32 23.26 16.66 -7.72
C LEU A 32 22.78 17.82 -6.83
N GLN A 33 23.57 18.91 -6.77
CA GLN A 33 23.26 20.09 -5.95
C GLN A 33 21.92 20.74 -6.29
N THR A 34 21.51 20.66 -7.56
CA THR A 34 20.26 21.29 -8.02
C THR A 34 19.03 20.42 -7.81
N ASN A 35 19.18 19.09 -7.80
CA ASN A 35 18.04 18.16 -7.87
C ASN A 35 17.92 17.22 -6.66
N THR A 36 18.85 17.26 -5.72
CA THR A 36 18.96 16.31 -4.61
C THR A 36 19.45 16.98 -3.33
N GLU A 37 19.13 16.39 -2.17
CA GLU A 37 19.65 16.84 -0.86
C GLU A 37 20.47 15.76 -0.12
N GLY A 38 20.25 14.47 -0.40
CA GLY A 38 20.82 13.37 0.40
C GLY A 38 22.16 12.81 -0.08
N PHE A 39 22.76 13.35 -1.16
CA PHE A 39 24.03 12.85 -1.67
C PHE A 39 25.25 13.45 -0.92
N PRO A 40 26.17 12.64 -0.37
CA PRO A 40 27.35 13.13 0.34
C PRO A 40 28.24 14.11 -0.47
N PRO A 41 28.43 13.91 -1.80
CA PRO A 41 29.19 14.84 -2.64
C PRO A 41 28.46 16.11 -3.03
N ALA A 42 27.22 16.37 -2.59
CA ALA A 42 26.62 17.68 -2.88
C ALA A 42 27.40 18.82 -2.19
N GLU A 43 28.09 18.53 -1.07
CA GLU A 43 28.67 19.55 -0.19
C GLU A 43 30.21 19.55 -0.12
N ILE A 44 30.88 18.43 -0.43
CA ILE A 44 32.33 18.27 -0.20
C ILE A 44 33.05 17.82 -1.47
N SER A 45 34.09 18.55 -1.89
CA SER A 45 34.96 18.16 -3.02
C SER A 45 35.58 16.80 -2.75
N THR A 46 35.36 15.84 -3.65
CA THR A 46 35.83 14.45 -3.48
C THR A 46 37.30 14.27 -3.86
N SER A 47 37.99 15.31 -4.36
CA SER A 47 39.41 15.24 -4.77
C SER A 47 39.77 14.02 -5.66
N GLY A 48 38.80 13.51 -6.44
CA GLY A 48 38.96 12.31 -7.26
C GLY A 48 38.66 10.98 -6.57
N GLU A 49 38.19 10.98 -5.33
CA GLU A 49 37.76 9.79 -4.59
C GLU A 49 36.47 9.19 -5.18
N ILE A 50 36.45 7.87 -5.27
CA ILE A 50 35.28 7.09 -5.66
C ILE A 50 34.39 6.93 -4.43
N VAL A 51 33.13 7.35 -4.54
CA VAL A 51 32.17 7.32 -3.44
C VAL A 51 31.31 6.06 -3.53
N PRO A 52 31.46 5.08 -2.61
CA PRO A 52 30.65 3.88 -2.64
C PRO A 52 29.22 4.16 -2.20
N LEU A 53 28.25 3.60 -2.91
CA LEU A 53 26.83 3.61 -2.60
C LEU A 53 26.34 2.17 -2.37
N ALA A 54 25.28 2.01 -1.58
CA ALA A 54 24.78 0.69 -1.18
C ALA A 54 23.88 0.05 -2.25
N GLU A 55 23.42 0.86 -3.19
CA GLU A 55 22.45 0.53 -4.22
C GLU A 55 23.12 -0.17 -5.40
N SER A 56 22.36 -1.04 -6.06
CA SER A 56 22.81 -1.73 -7.28
C SER A 56 22.98 -0.75 -8.44
N SER A 57 23.77 -1.17 -9.44
CA SER A 57 23.90 -0.44 -10.69
C SER A 57 22.55 -0.19 -11.38
N SER A 58 21.64 -1.17 -11.38
CA SER A 58 20.29 -1.03 -11.95
C SER A 58 19.47 0.08 -11.28
N THR A 59 19.50 0.15 -9.96
CA THR A 59 18.79 1.17 -9.18
C THR A 59 19.37 2.55 -9.43
N LEU A 60 20.71 2.66 -9.38
CA LEU A 60 21.39 3.93 -9.59
C LEU A 60 21.25 4.43 -11.03
N GLU A 61 21.24 3.55 -12.03
CA GLU A 61 21.02 3.96 -13.42
C GLU A 61 19.62 4.57 -13.63
N LEU A 62 18.59 4.04 -12.97
CA LEU A 62 17.26 4.66 -12.96
C LEU A 62 17.26 5.99 -12.21
N LEU A 63 17.78 6.01 -10.99
CA LEU A 63 17.80 7.18 -10.12
C LEU A 63 18.53 8.36 -10.75
N PHE A 64 19.73 8.13 -11.30
CA PHE A 64 20.54 9.20 -11.90
C PHE A 64 19.93 9.76 -13.19
N GLN A 65 18.95 9.11 -13.81
CA GLN A 65 18.26 9.74 -14.95
C GLN A 65 17.36 10.90 -14.51
N TYR A 66 16.91 10.92 -13.26
CA TYR A 66 16.06 11.98 -12.69
C TYR A 66 16.81 13.25 -12.27
N ILE A 67 18.16 13.19 -12.20
CA ILE A 67 18.99 14.35 -11.83
C ILE A 67 19.52 15.12 -13.05
N TYR A 68 19.41 14.54 -14.25
CA TYR A 68 19.85 15.19 -15.48
C TYR A 68 18.68 15.83 -16.24
N PRO A 69 18.91 16.91 -17.00
CA PRO A 69 17.89 17.55 -17.84
C PRO A 69 17.59 16.69 -19.07
N ARG A 70 16.91 15.57 -18.86
CA ARG A 70 16.52 14.59 -19.88
C ARG A 70 15.10 14.11 -19.63
N ARG A 71 14.54 13.41 -20.62
CA ARG A 71 13.29 12.67 -20.40
C ARG A 71 13.54 11.60 -19.32
N HIS A 72 12.74 11.64 -18.25
CA HIS A 72 12.77 10.65 -17.17
C HIS A 72 12.39 9.26 -17.69
N PRO A 73 12.93 8.19 -17.07
CA PRO A 73 12.58 6.82 -17.45
C PRO A 73 11.09 6.55 -17.19
N ALA A 74 10.50 5.72 -18.04
CA ALA A 74 9.15 5.20 -17.84
C ALA A 74 9.19 4.11 -16.75
N LEU A 75 8.20 4.13 -15.85
CA LEU A 75 8.06 3.16 -14.75
C LEU A 75 6.79 2.31 -14.91
N ASP A 76 6.23 2.25 -16.11
CA ASP A 76 4.96 1.56 -16.40
C ASP A 76 5.13 0.04 -16.31
N GLU A 77 6.23 -0.49 -16.85
CA GLU A 77 6.50 -1.93 -17.00
C GLU A 77 7.64 -2.45 -16.11
N ILE A 78 8.11 -1.62 -15.18
CA ILE A 78 9.18 -2.02 -14.26
C ILE A 78 8.68 -3.07 -13.27
N ALA A 79 9.50 -4.07 -12.97
CA ALA A 79 9.17 -5.06 -11.96
C ALA A 79 9.09 -4.40 -10.57
N PHE A 80 8.18 -4.87 -9.72
CA PHE A 80 7.99 -4.28 -8.39
C PHE A 80 9.27 -4.22 -7.53
N PRO A 81 10.15 -5.24 -7.49
CA PRO A 81 11.40 -5.14 -6.73
C PRO A 81 12.29 -3.97 -7.16
N ASP A 82 12.37 -3.68 -8.46
CA ASP A 82 13.15 -2.57 -8.99
C ASP A 82 12.47 -1.23 -8.70
N LEU A 83 11.13 -1.16 -8.77
CA LEU A 83 10.37 0.02 -8.33
C LEU A 83 10.59 0.31 -6.84
N ALA A 84 10.54 -0.72 -6.00
CA ALA A 84 10.74 -0.58 -4.56
C ALA A 84 12.17 -0.12 -4.24
N ALA A 85 13.18 -0.70 -4.90
CA ALA A 85 14.57 -0.27 -4.75
C ALA A 85 14.78 1.18 -5.20
N LEU A 86 14.20 1.58 -6.34
CA LEU A 86 14.22 2.96 -6.82
C LEU A 86 13.53 3.91 -5.84
N ALA A 87 12.38 3.53 -5.30
CA ALA A 87 11.64 4.35 -4.35
C ALA A 87 12.45 4.58 -3.06
N GLU A 88 13.01 3.53 -2.45
CA GLU A 88 13.86 3.69 -1.26
C GLU A 88 15.10 4.56 -1.53
N ALA A 89 15.74 4.37 -2.69
CA ALA A 89 16.88 5.19 -3.08
C ALA A 89 16.49 6.66 -3.33
N ALA A 90 15.33 6.90 -3.94
CA ALA A 90 14.81 8.25 -4.17
C ALA A 90 14.55 9.00 -2.88
N GLU A 91 13.99 8.33 -1.87
CA GLU A 91 13.79 8.90 -0.53
C GLU A 91 15.12 9.15 0.17
N LYS A 92 16.01 8.15 0.21
CA LYS A 92 17.32 8.22 0.86
C LYS A 92 18.17 9.39 0.34
N TYR A 93 18.18 9.58 -0.97
CA TYR A 93 18.97 10.63 -1.62
C TYR A 93 18.16 11.91 -1.88
N GLN A 94 16.89 11.94 -1.48
CA GLN A 94 15.96 13.05 -1.67
C GLN A 94 15.92 13.54 -3.12
N VAL A 95 15.80 12.61 -4.07
CA VAL A 95 15.62 12.93 -5.50
C VAL A 95 14.14 13.23 -5.74
N PHE A 96 13.74 14.47 -5.49
CA PHE A 96 12.33 14.88 -5.37
C PHE A 96 11.44 14.48 -6.56
N SER A 97 11.97 14.55 -7.78
CA SER A 97 11.25 14.16 -8.99
C SER A 97 10.97 12.65 -9.02
N ALA A 98 11.93 11.83 -8.59
CA ALA A 98 11.79 10.39 -8.46
C ALA A 98 10.86 10.00 -7.30
N MET A 99 10.97 10.67 -6.13
CA MET A 99 10.07 10.45 -4.98
C MET A 99 8.60 10.58 -5.39
N ASN A 100 8.25 11.67 -6.09
CA ASN A 100 6.86 11.92 -6.47
C ASN A 100 6.29 10.85 -7.40
N ILE A 101 7.04 10.43 -8.42
CA ILE A 101 6.56 9.39 -9.35
C ILE A 101 6.56 8.01 -8.68
N CYS A 102 7.57 7.68 -7.88
CA CYS A 102 7.62 6.42 -7.14
C CYS A 102 6.42 6.28 -6.21
N ARG A 103 6.07 7.33 -5.45
CA ARG A 103 4.87 7.35 -4.61
C ARG A 103 3.58 7.07 -5.41
N ILE A 104 3.44 7.67 -6.60
CA ILE A 104 2.27 7.42 -7.46
C ILE A 104 2.25 5.95 -7.91
N ARG A 105 3.40 5.42 -8.36
CA ARG A 105 3.51 4.03 -8.82
C ARG A 105 3.31 3.02 -7.70
N MET A 106 3.75 3.33 -6.48
CA MET A 106 3.49 2.52 -5.27
C MET A 106 1.99 2.39 -4.99
N ARG A 107 1.19 3.45 -5.23
CA ARG A 107 -0.27 3.36 -5.14
C ARG A 107 -0.86 2.47 -6.22
N ASP A 108 -0.37 2.57 -7.45
CA ASP A 108 -0.92 1.86 -8.61
C ASP A 108 -0.72 0.33 -8.53
N VAL A 109 0.25 -0.14 -7.74
CA VAL A 109 0.51 -1.58 -7.55
C VAL A 109 -0.37 -2.21 -6.46
N LEU A 110 -1.18 -1.43 -5.74
CA LEU A 110 -2.22 -1.96 -4.87
C LEU A 110 -3.30 -2.68 -5.70
N PRO A 111 -3.84 -3.82 -5.22
CA PRO A 111 -3.63 -4.42 -3.90
C PRO A 111 -2.43 -5.36 -3.78
N ASN A 112 -1.74 -5.66 -4.88
CA ASN A 112 -0.90 -6.86 -5.02
C ASN A 112 0.33 -6.85 -4.10
N TYR A 113 0.86 -5.68 -3.77
CA TYR A 113 2.04 -5.48 -2.93
C TYR A 113 1.74 -4.61 -1.70
N ALA A 114 0.52 -4.75 -1.15
CA ALA A 114 0.06 -3.90 -0.06
C ALA A 114 0.94 -3.88 1.20
N PRO A 115 1.51 -5.00 1.68
CA PRO A 115 2.40 -4.98 2.85
C PRO A 115 3.65 -4.11 2.61
N GLU A 116 4.28 -4.26 1.44
CA GLU A 116 5.48 -3.52 1.06
C GLU A 116 5.16 -2.04 0.84
N VAL A 117 4.04 -1.73 0.19
CA VAL A 117 3.57 -0.35 0.00
C VAL A 117 3.23 0.31 1.34
N LEU A 118 2.59 -0.40 2.26
CA LEU A 118 2.29 0.09 3.61
C LEU A 118 3.59 0.40 4.36
N ALA A 119 4.58 -0.49 4.32
CA ALA A 119 5.87 -0.30 4.98
C ALA A 119 6.63 0.91 4.41
N TYR A 120 6.69 1.03 3.08
CA TYR A 120 7.29 2.19 2.39
C TYR A 120 6.58 3.49 2.80
N ALA A 121 5.25 3.53 2.68
CA ALA A 121 4.46 4.72 2.98
C ALA A 121 4.57 5.14 4.44
N ALA A 122 4.63 4.17 5.36
CA ALA A 122 4.79 4.41 6.78
C ALA A 122 6.19 4.96 7.11
N ARG A 123 7.25 4.39 6.51
CA ARG A 123 8.64 4.80 6.76
C ARG A 123 8.93 6.23 6.28
N HIS A 124 8.32 6.63 5.17
CA HIS A 124 8.58 7.91 4.49
C HIS A 124 7.47 8.95 4.67
N ASP A 125 6.61 8.76 5.68
CA ASP A 125 5.56 9.70 6.08
C ASP A 125 4.58 10.09 4.95
N TYR A 126 4.03 9.07 4.27
CA TYR A 126 2.96 9.23 3.28
C TYR A 126 1.60 8.80 3.84
N PRO A 127 0.96 9.61 4.71
CA PRO A 127 -0.24 9.19 5.45
C PRO A 127 -1.43 8.83 4.56
N PHE A 128 -1.55 9.46 3.39
CA PHE A 128 -2.59 9.11 2.41
C PHE A 128 -2.39 7.71 1.83
N LEU A 129 -1.14 7.36 1.49
CA LEU A 129 -0.82 6.05 0.94
C LEU A 129 -0.89 4.96 2.02
N VAL A 130 -0.51 5.27 3.26
CA VAL A 130 -0.75 4.40 4.43
C VAL A 130 -2.24 4.10 4.56
N HIS A 131 -3.10 5.14 4.48
CA HIS A 131 -4.54 4.97 4.53
C HIS A 131 -5.10 4.11 3.40
N GLU A 132 -4.61 4.30 2.17
CA GLU A 132 -5.06 3.51 1.01
C GLU A 132 -4.58 2.05 1.08
N ALA A 133 -3.36 1.80 1.58
CA ALA A 133 -2.78 0.46 1.69
C ALA A 133 -3.35 -0.34 2.88
N ALA A 134 -3.70 0.34 3.98
CA ALA A 134 -4.16 -0.26 5.22
C ALA A 134 -5.25 -1.35 5.04
N PRO A 135 -6.36 -1.12 4.31
CA PRO A 135 -7.41 -2.13 4.18
C PRO A 135 -6.98 -3.39 3.45
N PHE A 136 -5.84 -3.38 2.75
CA PHE A 136 -5.32 -4.53 2.00
C PHE A 136 -4.39 -5.42 2.83
N THR A 137 -4.01 -4.99 4.04
CA THR A 137 -3.12 -5.77 4.91
C THR A 137 -3.85 -6.47 6.05
N PHE A 138 -5.20 -6.48 6.07
CA PHE A 138 -5.94 -7.17 7.13
C PHE A 138 -5.75 -8.69 7.20
N ASP A 139 -5.32 -9.33 6.10
CA ASP A 139 -5.01 -10.77 6.07
C ASP A 139 -3.55 -11.06 6.44
N VAL A 140 -2.73 -10.02 6.62
CA VAL A 140 -1.36 -10.15 7.07
C VAL A 140 -1.36 -10.39 8.59
N PRO A 141 -0.60 -11.35 9.11
CA PRO A 141 -0.49 -11.56 10.55
C PRO A 141 -0.10 -10.27 11.28
N LEU A 142 -0.77 -9.98 12.40
CA LEU A 142 -0.55 -8.73 13.15
C LEU A 142 0.94 -8.52 13.50
N ALA A 143 1.64 -9.59 13.88
CA ALA A 143 3.07 -9.55 14.20
C ALA A 143 3.91 -9.05 13.02
N ASP A 144 3.59 -9.47 11.80
CA ASP A 144 4.30 -9.08 10.60
C ASP A 144 4.03 -7.61 10.25
N VAL A 145 2.77 -7.16 10.35
CA VAL A 145 2.45 -5.74 10.11
C VAL A 145 3.11 -4.83 11.14
N VAL A 146 3.09 -5.21 12.42
CA VAL A 146 3.73 -4.43 13.50
C VAL A 146 5.24 -4.33 13.28
N ALA A 147 5.89 -5.39 12.78
CA ALA A 147 7.32 -5.36 12.47
C ALA A 147 7.68 -4.43 11.30
N MET A 148 6.72 -4.12 10.42
CA MET A 148 6.92 -3.23 9.26
C MET A 148 6.65 -1.76 9.57
N LEU A 149 5.88 -1.47 10.63
CA LEU A 149 5.44 -0.12 10.97
C LEU A 149 6.42 0.59 11.91
N PRO A 150 6.67 1.89 11.71
CA PRO A 150 7.25 2.76 12.72
C PRO A 150 6.47 2.73 14.04
N GLU A 151 7.17 2.91 15.17
CA GLU A 151 6.58 2.79 16.51
C GLU A 151 5.36 3.69 16.73
N ASN A 152 5.40 4.91 16.19
CA ASN A 152 4.31 5.88 16.28
C ASN A 152 3.04 5.45 15.52
N LEU A 153 3.13 4.50 14.58
CA LEU A 153 2.01 4.01 13.79
C LEU A 153 1.42 2.68 14.31
N ILE A 154 2.09 2.01 15.26
CA ILE A 154 1.62 0.73 15.83
C ILE A 154 0.28 0.89 16.57
N LEU A 155 0.19 1.84 17.50
CA LEU A 155 -1.06 2.07 18.25
C LEU A 155 -2.21 2.56 17.34
N PRO A 156 -1.99 3.51 16.41
CA PRO A 156 -2.98 3.85 15.38
C PRO A 156 -3.49 2.62 14.60
N TRP A 157 -2.57 1.74 14.19
CA TRP A 157 -2.88 0.48 13.51
C TRP A 157 -3.75 -0.46 14.33
N ILE A 158 -3.42 -0.67 15.59
CA ILE A 158 -4.22 -1.50 16.50
C ILE A 158 -5.63 -0.93 16.66
N LYS A 159 -5.78 0.39 16.86
CA LYS A 159 -7.10 1.03 16.97
C LYS A 159 -7.92 0.90 15.69
N TYR A 160 -7.26 1.03 14.55
CA TYR A 160 -7.89 0.87 13.24
C TYR A 160 -8.40 -0.56 13.03
N ILE A 161 -7.59 -1.58 13.33
CA ILE A 161 -7.99 -2.99 13.29
C ILE A 161 -9.13 -3.27 14.28
N ASP A 162 -9.03 -2.77 15.52
CA ASP A 162 -10.07 -2.97 16.54
C ASP A 162 -11.42 -2.40 16.10
N ALA A 163 -11.43 -1.20 15.50
CA ALA A 163 -12.64 -0.60 14.94
C ALA A 163 -13.28 -1.47 13.84
N HIS A 164 -12.48 -2.02 12.92
CA HIS A 164 -12.98 -2.92 11.88
C HIS A 164 -13.42 -4.27 12.45
N THR A 165 -12.72 -4.77 13.46
CA THR A 165 -13.06 -6.02 14.15
C THR A 165 -14.39 -5.92 14.86
N LYS A 166 -14.70 -4.76 15.48
CA LYS A 166 -16.03 -4.49 16.05
C LYS A 166 -17.12 -4.53 14.99
N VAL A 167 -16.92 -3.87 13.86
CA VAL A 167 -17.90 -3.91 12.75
C VAL A 167 -18.09 -5.33 12.22
N LEU A 168 -17.01 -6.11 12.07
CA LEU A 168 -17.11 -7.52 11.67
C LEU A 168 -17.83 -8.36 12.71
N HIS A 169 -17.50 -8.18 13.99
CA HIS A 169 -18.14 -8.88 15.09
C HIS A 169 -19.64 -8.58 15.11
N ASP A 170 -20.04 -7.31 14.98
CA ASP A 170 -21.43 -6.89 14.94
C ASP A 170 -22.13 -7.43 13.68
N ALA A 171 -21.48 -7.38 12.52
CA ALA A 171 -21.97 -7.97 11.28
C ALA A 171 -22.25 -9.48 11.44
N ILE A 172 -21.40 -10.22 12.15
CA ILE A 172 -21.60 -11.66 12.43
C ILE A 172 -22.60 -11.87 13.57
N ALA A 173 -22.62 -11.03 14.61
CA ALA A 173 -23.49 -11.13 15.78
C ALA A 173 -24.97 -10.86 15.45
N VAL A 174 -25.24 -10.22 14.31
CA VAL A 174 -26.55 -10.12 13.64
C VAL A 174 -27.22 -11.49 13.34
N ARG A 175 -26.56 -12.61 13.70
CA ARG A 175 -27.14 -13.92 14.06
C ARG A 175 -28.41 -13.91 14.93
N GLN A 176 -28.89 -12.76 15.41
CA GLN A 176 -30.15 -12.63 16.16
C GLN A 176 -31.29 -11.88 15.43
N ARG A 177 -31.06 -11.34 14.23
CA ARG A 177 -32.15 -10.65 13.50
C ARG A 177 -33.17 -11.65 13.00
N THR A 178 -34.21 -11.84 13.80
CA THR A 178 -35.45 -12.47 13.39
C THR A 178 -36.16 -11.51 12.46
N HIS A 179 -36.19 -11.87 11.18
CA HIS A 179 -37.03 -11.19 10.21
C HIS A 179 -38.41 -11.86 10.20
N TYR A 180 -39.47 -11.06 10.23
CA TYR A 180 -40.86 -11.52 10.23
C TYR A 180 -41.47 -11.35 8.84
N ASN A 181 -42.29 -12.31 8.39
CA ASN A 181 -43.02 -12.09 7.15
C ASN A 181 -44.08 -10.99 7.33
N ASN A 182 -44.03 -9.96 6.49
CA ASN A 182 -44.98 -8.84 6.53
C ASN A 182 -46.45 -9.27 6.36
N ALA A 183 -46.71 -10.49 5.89
CA ALA A 183 -48.04 -11.05 5.68
C ALA A 183 -48.63 -11.84 6.86
N GLN A 184 -47.80 -12.41 7.76
CA GLN A 184 -48.31 -13.32 8.82
C GLN A 184 -47.68 -13.06 10.20
N ASN A 185 -46.78 -12.10 10.34
CA ASN A 185 -46.07 -11.80 11.60
C ASN A 185 -45.38 -13.03 12.22
N THR A 186 -44.93 -13.96 11.36
CA THR A 186 -44.21 -15.19 11.74
C THR A 186 -42.76 -15.08 11.29
N GLN A 187 -41.83 -15.71 12.02
CA GLN A 187 -40.43 -15.75 11.63
C GLN A 187 -40.28 -16.36 10.23
N CYS A 188 -39.55 -15.68 9.35
CA CYS A 188 -39.35 -16.18 8.00
C CYS A 188 -38.49 -17.45 8.02
N ARG A 189 -39.10 -18.59 7.67
CA ARG A 189 -38.41 -19.90 7.62
C ARG A 189 -37.23 -19.92 6.63
N PHE A 190 -37.34 -19.19 5.52
CA PHE A 190 -36.28 -19.10 4.52
C PHE A 190 -35.09 -18.32 5.05
N TRP A 191 -35.34 -17.23 5.78
CA TRP A 191 -34.30 -16.46 6.44
C TRP A 191 -33.50 -17.27 7.47
N LYS A 192 -34.17 -18.16 8.20
CA LYS A 192 -33.53 -19.07 9.16
C LYS A 192 -32.51 -20.00 8.50
N ALA A 193 -32.72 -20.37 7.24
CA ALA A 193 -31.83 -21.24 6.46
C ALA A 193 -30.69 -20.46 5.77
N GLU A 194 -30.97 -19.26 5.26
CA GLU A 194 -29.99 -18.45 4.50
C GLU A 194 -28.95 -17.75 5.37
N ARG A 195 -29.37 -17.21 6.52
CA ARG A 195 -28.50 -16.39 7.37
C ARG A 195 -27.20 -17.10 7.80
N PRO A 196 -27.20 -18.39 8.21
CA PRO A 196 -25.97 -19.10 8.52
C PRO A 196 -24.98 -19.18 7.35
N ALA A 197 -25.48 -19.34 6.11
CA ALA A 197 -24.63 -19.39 4.92
C ALA A 197 -23.93 -18.05 4.68
N ILE A 198 -24.68 -16.93 4.71
CA ILE A 198 -24.11 -15.58 4.60
C ILE A 198 -23.09 -15.32 5.73
N ALA A 199 -23.42 -15.70 6.97
CA ALA A 199 -22.51 -15.56 8.11
C ALA A 199 -21.23 -16.41 7.96
N GLN A 200 -21.32 -17.59 7.33
CA GLN A 200 -20.17 -18.44 7.05
C GLN A 200 -19.23 -17.79 6.02
N HIS A 201 -19.76 -17.09 5.02
CA HIS A 201 -18.97 -16.38 4.02
C HIS A 201 -18.15 -15.22 4.60
N PHE A 202 -18.51 -14.66 5.76
CA PHE A 202 -17.66 -13.70 6.46
C PHE A 202 -16.38 -14.33 7.01
N GLY A 203 -16.38 -15.63 7.32
CA GLY A 203 -15.17 -16.41 7.64
C GLY A 203 -14.33 -15.93 8.82
N HIS A 204 -14.84 -14.98 9.64
CA HIS A 204 -14.05 -14.22 10.62
C HIS A 204 -12.87 -13.42 10.03
N ALA A 205 -12.86 -13.18 8.72
CA ALA A 205 -11.80 -12.42 8.05
C ALA A 205 -12.22 -10.96 7.88
N LEU A 206 -11.34 -10.03 8.26
CA LEU A 206 -11.58 -8.59 8.10
C LEU A 206 -11.71 -8.18 6.62
N GLN A 207 -11.02 -8.86 5.70
CA GLN A 207 -11.17 -8.62 4.26
C GLN A 207 -12.60 -8.89 3.75
N SER A 208 -13.38 -9.71 4.45
CA SER A 208 -14.78 -9.97 4.10
C SER A 208 -15.63 -8.70 4.13
N LEU A 209 -15.29 -7.72 4.98
CA LEU A 209 -15.94 -6.41 5.01
C LEU A 209 -15.81 -5.64 3.70
N ARG A 210 -14.85 -5.99 2.85
CA ARG A 210 -14.63 -5.36 1.53
C ARG A 210 -15.32 -6.09 0.39
N ARG A 211 -15.84 -7.29 0.64
CA ARG A 211 -16.49 -8.16 -0.35
C ARG A 211 -17.98 -8.34 -0.08
N LEU A 212 -18.62 -7.37 0.60
CA LEU A 212 -20.04 -7.44 0.95
C LEU A 212 -20.93 -7.67 -0.28
N ASN A 213 -20.60 -7.06 -1.43
CA ASN A 213 -21.31 -7.29 -2.67
C ASN A 213 -21.32 -8.77 -3.09
N VAL A 214 -20.20 -9.47 -2.93
CA VAL A 214 -20.08 -10.90 -3.24
C VAL A 214 -20.79 -11.75 -2.19
N ILE A 215 -20.53 -11.47 -0.91
CA ILE A 215 -21.10 -12.20 0.24
C ILE A 215 -22.64 -12.18 0.22
N PHE A 216 -23.23 -11.04 -0.12
CA PHE A 216 -24.69 -10.89 -0.16
C PHE A 216 -25.30 -11.33 -1.50
N ALA A 217 -24.50 -11.46 -2.57
CA ALA A 217 -24.95 -11.99 -3.86
C ALA A 217 -25.04 -13.53 -3.88
N ASP A 218 -24.16 -14.23 -3.15
CA ASP A 218 -23.99 -15.70 -3.21
C ASP A 218 -25.07 -16.53 -2.46
N GLY A 219 -26.26 -15.97 -2.25
CA GLY A 219 -27.39 -16.70 -1.67
C GLY A 219 -27.99 -17.66 -2.70
N MET A 220 -27.86 -18.96 -2.47
CA MET A 220 -28.25 -20.03 -3.41
C MET A 220 -29.65 -19.83 -4.03
N GLY A 221 -29.68 -19.67 -5.36
CA GLY A 221 -30.52 -20.39 -6.34
C GLY A 221 -32.05 -20.53 -6.18
N THR A 222 -32.64 -20.13 -5.07
CA THR A 222 -34.09 -20.20 -4.84
C THR A 222 -34.60 -18.76 -4.78
N LYS A 223 -35.65 -18.45 -5.55
CA LYS A 223 -36.33 -17.15 -5.50
C LYS A 223 -36.66 -16.86 -4.03
N LEU A 224 -35.84 -16.04 -3.38
CA LEU A 224 -36.10 -15.56 -2.04
C LEU A 224 -37.45 -14.83 -2.09
N SER A 225 -38.30 -15.07 -1.09
CA SER A 225 -39.48 -14.24 -0.91
C SER A 225 -39.01 -12.78 -0.81
N GLY A 226 -39.72 -11.82 -1.42
CA GLY A 226 -39.26 -10.42 -1.49
C GLY A 226 -38.81 -9.82 -0.14
N CYS A 227 -39.42 -10.26 0.97
CA CYS A 227 -39.04 -9.83 2.31
C CYS A 227 -37.63 -10.29 2.77
N CYS A 228 -37.10 -11.39 2.24
CA CYS A 228 -35.73 -11.82 2.50
C CYS A 228 -34.70 -10.98 1.73
N GLU A 229 -35.02 -10.55 0.50
CA GLU A 229 -34.16 -9.64 -0.26
C GLU A 229 -34.06 -8.26 0.40
N GLU A 230 -35.17 -7.73 0.89
CA GLU A 230 -35.19 -6.49 1.68
C GLU A 230 -34.34 -6.62 2.95
N ALA A 231 -34.43 -7.74 3.67
CA ALA A 231 -33.62 -8.00 4.85
C ALA A 231 -32.11 -8.12 4.53
N LYS A 232 -31.74 -8.76 3.42
CA LYS A 232 -30.34 -8.82 2.94
C LYS A 232 -29.83 -7.43 2.59
N ALA A 233 -30.60 -6.64 1.85
CA ALA A 233 -30.24 -5.27 1.47
C ALA A 233 -30.09 -4.36 2.70
N ALA A 234 -31.01 -4.44 3.66
CA ALA A 234 -30.94 -3.69 4.90
C ALA A 234 -29.70 -4.04 5.72
N TRP A 235 -29.42 -5.34 5.90
CA TRP A 235 -28.23 -5.80 6.62
C TRP A 235 -26.94 -5.33 5.95
N ARG A 236 -26.82 -5.45 4.62
CA ARG A 236 -25.68 -4.94 3.87
C ARG A 236 -25.50 -3.43 4.09
N LYS A 237 -26.57 -2.65 3.97
CA LYS A 237 -26.54 -1.19 4.11
C LYS A 237 -26.09 -0.76 5.51
N GLU A 238 -26.45 -1.49 6.55
CA GLU A 238 -25.99 -1.20 7.91
C GLU A 238 -24.52 -1.47 8.10
N ILE A 239 -23.98 -2.54 7.53
CA ILE A 239 -22.54 -2.80 7.58
C ILE A 239 -21.81 -1.70 6.80
N GLU A 240 -22.29 -1.32 5.61
CA GLU A 240 -21.75 -0.21 4.83
C GLU A 240 -21.77 1.11 5.62
N ALA A 241 -22.87 1.40 6.33
CA ALA A 241 -22.97 2.58 7.20
C ALA A 241 -22.02 2.52 8.40
N ALA A 242 -21.87 1.34 9.02
CA ALA A 242 -20.93 1.14 10.13
C ALA A 242 -19.48 1.32 9.68
N MET A 243 -19.11 0.77 8.51
CA MET A 243 -17.78 0.97 7.91
C MET A 243 -17.53 2.43 7.57
N ALA A 244 -18.51 3.13 6.99
CA ALA A 244 -18.41 4.56 6.69
C ALA A 244 -18.28 5.43 7.96
N GLY A 245 -18.71 4.92 9.11
CA GLY A 245 -18.52 5.56 10.41
C GLY A 245 -17.17 5.30 11.06
N ILE A 246 -16.35 4.39 10.52
CA ILE A 246 -15.00 4.15 11.03
C ILE A 246 -14.12 5.35 10.62
N PRO A 247 -13.44 6.02 11.58
CA PRO A 247 -12.52 7.08 11.24
C PRO A 247 -11.43 6.61 10.26
N GLU A 248 -10.98 7.48 9.38
CA GLU A 248 -9.89 7.17 8.46
C GLU A 248 -8.61 6.85 9.25
N PHE A 249 -7.74 6.01 8.69
CA PHE A 249 -6.50 5.59 9.38
C PHE A 249 -5.70 6.78 9.94
N ARG A 250 -5.53 7.82 9.12
CA ARG A 250 -4.80 9.05 9.48
C ARG A 250 -5.37 9.80 10.68
N SER A 251 -6.63 9.59 11.05
CA SER A 251 -7.23 10.22 12.23
C SER A 251 -6.80 9.56 13.55
N PHE A 252 -6.17 8.39 13.47
CA PHE A 252 -5.63 7.69 14.63
C PHE A 252 -4.16 8.03 14.91
N VAL A 253 -3.47 8.66 13.94
CA VAL A 253 -2.06 9.08 13.97
C VAL A 253 -1.89 10.38 14.73
#